data_AF-A0A2T4NU64-F1
#
_entry.id   AF-A0A2T4NU64-F1
#
_cell.length_a   1.000
_cell.length_b   1.000
_cell.length_c   1.000
_cell.angle_alpha   90.00
_cell.angle_beta   90.00
_cell.angle_gamma   90.00
#
_symmetry.space_group_name_H-M   'P 1'
#
loop_
_entity.id
_entity.type
_entity.pdbx_description
1 polymer ?
#
loop_
_entity_poly.entity_id
_entity_poly.type
_entity_poly.pdbx_seq_one_letter_code
_entity_poly.pdbx_strand_id
1 'polypeptide(L)'
;MRRTGRRPRRWAGSLAAGILLLAPFLAAPAASAAETPGATLINETFDAQTTPANFGFPVGAAVGNGVLDVTKGMGNYTTSVRPFASSIIQEKTLDLRFDWKTAISSTGMKTGLELRDSAGRLVFGIAATGAEFRYAATGPDSDSTSAPDSLNPTWTKISFDRTKWYTVDLHMDFTLGTAQYTVTSKEAAPKVLVSATKSITGQNLAKLVACNYYGTGVQSIDNFRLTRPANPAYGSLAGSSVYAFGDSIVYGHQYARSFVNFVSEREGMTLTKYARNGATVGPAPTAIGGQILNQVKSASSQAPDFVVFDGGTNDAMEIHDSHTYEVGTVSGSQDPATLDPGTYAGALETTIYTMRQKWPTAQLVYVAAHKMGSRDWDTQLALRQVQLQAAQKWGVTVADVFGDTTLDTRVDAQRVAYTFDGLVGGYPGSGGSGTHPNIAGITDFYVPVLSSELSRLADTTTLKARHSAKCAEAAGSSTTVGAAIEQAGCSGGDDQRWQLHEVGGGYYQILSRHSGLCLDVTGSSTANSAAIVQQTCDGRTSQQWRLSDTGTGYVEIIARHSGKCLDVDRALTTDGARLLQYTCWNDEQHTNQHWTLV
;
A
#
# COMPACT_ATOMS: atom_id res chain seq x y z
N MET A 1 22.02 92.30 21.91
CA MET A 1 20.77 92.98 21.52
C MET A 1 19.97 92.07 20.59
N ARG A 2 18.68 91.86 20.91
CA ARG A 2 17.52 91.38 20.15
C ARG A 2 17.53 90.02 19.38
N ARG A 3 16.62 89.15 19.88
CA ARG A 3 15.78 88.08 19.28
C ARG A 3 15.51 88.21 17.76
N THR A 4 15.32 87.13 16.99
CA THR A 4 14.19 86.14 17.02
C THR A 4 14.63 84.77 16.43
N GLY A 5 14.35 83.60 17.05
CA GLY A 5 13.16 82.73 16.90
C GLY A 5 12.99 82.19 15.46
N ARG A 6 13.08 80.90 15.07
CA ARG A 6 12.64 79.61 15.64
C ARG A 6 13.46 78.44 15.02
N ARG A 7 13.54 77.30 15.74
CA ARG A 7 14.16 75.98 15.41
C ARG A 7 13.05 74.89 15.38
N PRO A 8 13.30 73.60 15.05
CA PRO A 8 14.01 73.02 13.89
C PRO A 8 13.37 71.67 13.41
N ARG A 9 13.92 71.00 12.39
CA ARG A 9 14.10 69.52 12.31
C ARG A 9 15.05 69.22 11.14
N ARG A 10 16.34 68.99 11.44
CA ARG A 10 17.03 67.70 11.68
C ARG A 10 17.35 66.94 10.40
N TRP A 11 18.57 66.50 10.12
CA TRP A 11 19.94 66.76 10.64
C TRP A 11 20.86 66.04 9.62
N ALA A 12 22.02 66.61 9.28
CA ALA A 12 23.03 66.00 8.42
C ALA A 12 24.01 65.13 9.22
N GLY A 13 24.63 64.15 8.57
CA GLY A 13 25.77 63.41 9.10
C GLY A 13 26.35 62.46 8.05
N SER A 14 27.60 62.71 7.66
CA SER A 14 28.39 61.93 6.70
C SER A 14 29.40 61.02 7.39
N LEU A 15 29.82 59.97 6.67
CA LEU A 15 31.11 59.25 6.70
C LEU A 15 31.49 58.42 7.95
N ALA A 16 31.53 57.08 7.81
CA ALA A 16 32.77 56.31 7.66
C ALA A 16 32.57 54.79 7.89
N ALA A 17 33.17 54.01 6.99
CA ALA A 17 33.59 52.60 7.04
C ALA A 17 33.11 51.67 8.18
N GLY A 18 32.33 50.66 7.79
CA GLY A 18 32.18 49.39 8.51
C GLY A 18 32.15 48.26 7.50
N ILE A 19 33.19 47.42 7.49
CA ILE A 19 33.23 46.15 6.76
C ILE A 19 32.15 45.25 7.37
N LEU A 20 31.03 45.07 6.67
CA LEU A 20 30.06 44.04 7.00
C LEU A 20 30.54 42.73 6.37
N LEU A 21 31.11 41.85 7.19
CA LEU A 21 31.12 40.42 6.92
C LEU A 21 29.65 39.99 6.83
N LEU A 22 29.12 39.90 5.61
CA LEU A 22 27.93 39.11 5.34
C LEU A 22 28.32 37.66 5.61
N ALA A 23 28.03 37.20 6.83
CA ALA A 23 27.90 35.77 7.07
C ALA A 23 26.95 35.24 5.98
N PRO A 24 27.31 34.19 5.23
CA PRO A 24 26.33 33.56 4.38
C PRO A 24 25.22 33.13 5.33
N PHE A 25 24.01 33.62 5.09
CA PHE A 25 22.84 32.87 5.50
C PHE A 25 23.01 31.51 4.84
N LEU A 26 23.58 30.56 5.58
CA LEU A 26 23.28 29.16 5.41
C LEU A 26 21.78 29.11 5.60
N ALA A 27 21.04 29.27 4.50
CA ALA A 27 19.73 28.69 4.40
C ALA A 27 19.93 27.27 4.91
N ALA A 28 19.25 26.94 6.02
CA ALA A 28 19.10 25.55 6.41
C ALA A 28 18.77 24.79 5.11
N PRO A 29 19.41 23.65 4.83
CA PRO A 29 19.05 22.86 3.67
C PRO A 29 17.52 22.74 3.73
N ALA A 30 16.85 23.24 2.69
CA ALA A 30 15.40 23.12 2.61
C ALA A 30 15.12 21.66 2.93
N ALA A 31 14.41 21.41 4.04
CA ALA A 31 13.99 20.07 4.42
C ALA A 31 13.46 19.46 3.13
N SER A 32 14.11 18.39 2.64
CA SER A 32 13.72 17.76 1.38
C SER A 32 12.22 17.58 1.47
N ALA A 33 11.48 18.22 0.57
CA ALA A 33 10.02 18.14 0.56
C ALA A 33 9.67 16.67 0.72
N ALA A 34 9.11 16.30 1.87
CA ALA A 34 8.93 14.92 2.24
C ALA A 34 8.21 14.21 1.09
N GLU A 35 8.76 13.08 0.65
CA GLU A 35 8.22 12.27 -0.45
C GLU A 35 6.76 11.95 -0.12
N THR A 36 5.82 12.67 -0.73
CA THR A 36 4.40 12.46 -0.43
C THR A 36 3.97 11.15 -1.08
N PRO A 37 3.60 10.11 -0.32
CA PRO A 37 3.15 8.85 -0.89
C PRO A 37 1.90 9.07 -1.75
N GLY A 38 1.74 8.28 -2.82
CA GLY A 38 0.61 8.43 -3.75
C GLY A 38 0.67 9.67 -4.64
N ALA A 39 1.74 10.47 -4.56
CA ALA A 39 1.90 11.66 -5.39
C ALA A 39 1.99 11.30 -6.88
N THR A 40 1.24 12.04 -7.69
CA THR A 40 1.36 11.98 -9.14
C THR A 40 2.55 12.82 -9.58
N LEU A 41 3.55 12.17 -10.18
CA LEU A 41 4.80 12.81 -10.63
C LEU A 41 4.69 13.31 -12.06
N ILE A 42 4.01 12.56 -12.92
CA ILE A 42 3.67 12.94 -14.30
C ILE A 42 2.25 12.47 -14.58
N ASN A 43 1.44 13.31 -15.20
CA ASN A 43 0.11 12.94 -15.70
C ASN A 43 -0.17 13.68 -16.99
N GLU A 44 -0.10 12.98 -18.12
CA GLU A 44 -0.23 13.56 -19.44
C GLU A 44 -1.19 12.75 -20.31
N THR A 45 -2.29 13.39 -20.72
CA THR A 45 -3.26 12.86 -21.70
C THR A 45 -3.05 13.44 -23.10
N PHE A 46 -2.11 14.38 -23.25
CA PHE A 46 -1.78 15.07 -24.51
C PHE A 46 -2.93 15.83 -25.22
N ASP A 47 -4.17 15.77 -24.74
CA ASP A 47 -5.35 16.46 -25.31
C ASP A 47 -5.16 17.98 -25.44
N ALA A 48 -4.51 18.59 -24.45
CA ALA A 48 -4.28 20.03 -24.40
C ALA A 48 -2.97 20.46 -25.07
N GLN A 49 -2.15 19.52 -25.56
CA GLN A 49 -0.83 19.79 -26.11
C GLN A 49 -0.86 19.82 -27.64
N THR A 50 -0.15 20.79 -28.23
CA THR A 50 0.06 20.87 -29.68
C THR A 50 1.54 20.71 -30.06
N THR A 51 2.43 20.65 -29.07
CA THR A 51 3.88 20.56 -29.29
C THR A 51 4.52 19.49 -28.39
N PRO A 52 5.40 18.63 -28.92
CA PRO A 52 6.09 17.59 -28.15
C PRO A 52 7.22 18.12 -27.25
N ALA A 53 7.61 19.39 -27.41
CA ALA A 53 8.70 20.01 -26.66
C ALA A 53 8.49 19.89 -25.14
N ASN A 54 7.23 19.94 -24.69
CA ASN A 54 6.86 19.80 -23.28
C ASN A 54 7.14 18.40 -22.72
N PHE A 55 7.23 17.38 -23.59
CA PHE A 55 7.55 16.02 -23.20
C PHE A 55 9.04 15.68 -23.38
N GLY A 56 9.85 16.54 -24.02
CA GLY A 56 11.31 16.48 -23.93
C GLY A 56 12.04 15.48 -24.83
N PHE A 57 11.40 14.94 -25.87
CA PHE A 57 12.09 14.15 -26.90
C PHE A 57 12.72 15.07 -27.97
N PRO A 58 14.05 14.97 -28.23
CA PRO A 58 14.74 15.88 -29.15
C PRO A 58 14.45 15.60 -30.63
N VAL A 59 14.15 14.34 -30.99
CA VAL A 59 13.91 13.90 -32.38
C VAL A 59 12.74 12.91 -32.38
N GLY A 60 12.00 12.84 -33.49
CA GLY A 60 11.00 11.78 -33.68
C GLY A 60 9.66 12.01 -32.97
N ALA A 61 9.55 13.07 -32.18
CA ALA A 61 8.34 13.35 -31.42
C ALA A 61 7.43 14.34 -32.13
N ALA A 62 6.12 14.09 -32.05
CA ALA A 62 5.08 15.01 -32.51
C ALA A 62 3.81 14.78 -31.70
N VAL A 63 3.09 15.84 -31.35
CA VAL A 63 1.76 15.70 -30.73
C VAL A 63 0.70 16.02 -31.78
N GLY A 64 -0.30 15.15 -31.90
CA GLY A 64 -1.43 15.36 -32.81
C GLY A 64 -2.59 14.45 -32.45
N ASN A 65 -3.81 14.96 -32.60
CA ASN A 65 -5.05 14.24 -32.24
C ASN A 65 -5.07 13.70 -30.80
N GLY A 66 -4.51 14.48 -29.85
CA GLY A 66 -4.47 14.11 -28.43
C GLY A 66 -3.49 12.99 -28.09
N VAL A 67 -2.47 12.75 -28.93
CA VAL A 67 -1.53 11.63 -28.77
C VAL A 67 -0.10 12.08 -29.05
N LEU A 68 0.87 11.51 -28.33
CA LEU A 68 2.30 11.72 -28.57
C LEU A 68 2.87 10.61 -29.49
N ASP A 69 3.20 10.96 -30.73
CA ASP A 69 4.07 10.14 -31.57
C ASP A 69 5.52 10.28 -31.10
N VAL A 70 6.28 9.18 -31.06
CA VAL A 70 7.67 9.14 -30.52
C VAL A 70 8.72 8.56 -31.47
N THR A 71 8.32 8.15 -32.68
CA THR A 71 9.26 7.70 -33.75
C THR A 71 9.00 8.29 -35.13
N LYS A 72 8.24 9.39 -35.20
CA LYS A 72 7.84 10.04 -36.44
C LYS A 72 9.02 10.67 -37.18
N GLY A 73 9.31 10.18 -38.38
CA GLY A 73 10.41 10.71 -39.21
C GLY A 73 11.81 10.33 -38.71
N MET A 74 11.93 9.41 -37.75
CA MET A 74 13.24 8.86 -37.37
C MET A 74 13.80 7.96 -38.47
N GLY A 75 15.10 8.05 -38.72
CA GLY A 75 15.83 7.13 -39.60
C GLY A 75 16.06 5.77 -38.93
N ASN A 76 16.58 4.80 -39.68
CA ASN A 76 16.97 3.49 -39.12
C ASN A 76 18.04 3.66 -38.04
N TYR A 77 18.08 2.73 -37.07
CA TYR A 77 19.08 2.69 -36.00
C TYR A 77 19.18 4.00 -35.20
N THR A 78 18.05 4.70 -35.05
CA THR A 78 17.99 5.98 -34.36
C THR A 78 17.25 5.81 -33.03
N THR A 79 17.75 6.47 -31.99
CA THR A 79 17.06 6.57 -30.70
C THR A 79 16.83 8.04 -30.34
N SER A 80 15.77 8.28 -29.57
CA SER A 80 15.45 9.59 -29.01
C SER A 80 15.22 9.41 -27.52
N VAL A 81 15.90 10.19 -26.69
CA VAL A 81 15.94 9.99 -25.24
C VAL A 81 15.26 11.15 -24.54
N ARG A 82 14.30 10.83 -23.67
CA ARG A 82 13.73 11.73 -22.68
C ARG A 82 14.32 11.40 -21.30
N PRO A 83 15.21 12.24 -20.75
CA PRO A 83 15.64 12.08 -19.36
C PRO A 83 14.50 12.44 -18.40
N PHE A 84 14.38 11.70 -17.30
CA PHE A 84 13.51 12.07 -16.18
C PHE A 84 14.20 13.09 -15.26
N ALA A 85 13.41 13.89 -14.55
CA ALA A 85 13.94 14.83 -13.56
C ALA A 85 14.58 14.09 -12.36
N SER A 86 15.49 14.75 -11.63
CA SER A 86 16.14 14.18 -10.45
C SER A 86 15.15 13.69 -9.38
N SER A 87 14.00 14.37 -9.27
CA SER A 87 12.89 13.99 -8.38
C SER A 87 12.23 12.66 -8.73
N ILE A 88 12.47 12.11 -9.92
CA ILE A 88 12.03 10.76 -10.33
C ILE A 88 13.20 9.78 -10.22
N ILE A 89 14.41 10.21 -10.58
CA ILE A 89 15.62 9.36 -10.56
C ILE A 89 15.95 8.87 -9.14
N GLN A 90 15.62 9.64 -8.12
CA GLN A 90 15.87 9.29 -6.72
C GLN A 90 14.87 8.27 -6.16
N GLU A 91 13.73 8.10 -6.81
CA GLU A 91 12.63 7.25 -6.34
C GLU A 91 13.06 5.78 -6.36
N LYS A 92 12.71 5.07 -5.28
CA LYS A 92 12.98 3.63 -5.13
C LYS A 92 11.85 2.76 -5.67
N THR A 93 10.67 3.33 -5.72
CA THR A 93 9.47 2.65 -6.19
C THR A 93 8.62 3.58 -7.03
N LEU A 94 8.14 3.08 -8.16
CA LEU A 94 7.37 3.87 -9.11
C LEU A 94 6.30 3.02 -9.77
N ASP A 95 5.08 3.55 -9.82
CA ASP A 95 4.01 3.03 -10.67
C ASP A 95 3.97 3.85 -11.96
N LEU A 96 4.07 3.18 -13.11
CA LEU A 96 3.97 3.78 -14.44
C LEU A 96 2.86 3.11 -15.24
N ARG A 97 1.92 3.91 -15.73
CA ARG A 97 0.89 3.50 -16.67
C ARG A 97 0.96 4.35 -17.93
N PHE A 98 0.82 3.74 -19.10
CA PHE A 98 0.62 4.47 -20.35
C PHE A 98 -0.08 3.59 -21.39
N ASP A 99 -0.78 4.22 -22.32
CA ASP A 99 -1.29 3.57 -23.51
C ASP A 99 -0.28 3.66 -24.64
N TRP A 100 -0.14 2.58 -25.40
CA TRP A 100 0.82 2.43 -26.47
C TRP A 100 0.20 1.82 -27.72
N LYS A 101 0.63 2.31 -28.89
CA LYS A 101 0.28 1.75 -30.19
C LYS A 101 1.46 1.88 -31.15
N THR A 102 1.49 1.00 -32.15
CA THR A 102 2.46 1.10 -33.26
C THR A 102 1.75 1.02 -34.61
N ALA A 103 2.26 1.79 -35.57
CA ALA A 103 1.87 1.74 -36.99
C ALA A 103 2.75 0.79 -37.81
N ILE A 104 3.67 0.04 -37.18
CA ILE A 104 4.52 -0.93 -37.88
C ILE A 104 3.66 -2.00 -38.56
N SER A 105 3.97 -2.29 -39.82
CA SER A 105 3.14 -3.14 -40.69
C SER A 105 3.92 -4.28 -41.36
N SER A 106 5.25 -4.29 -41.26
CA SER A 106 6.12 -5.30 -41.88
C SER A 106 6.95 -6.04 -40.83
N THR A 107 7.12 -7.34 -41.03
CA THR A 107 7.99 -8.21 -40.19
C THR A 107 9.46 -7.84 -40.29
N GLY A 108 9.87 -7.17 -41.37
CA GLY A 108 11.21 -6.62 -41.55
C GLY A 108 11.43 -5.26 -40.90
N MET A 109 10.47 -4.77 -40.10
CA MET A 109 10.58 -3.51 -39.36
C MET A 109 10.45 -3.78 -37.85
N LYS A 110 11.09 -2.95 -37.02
CA LYS A 110 10.97 -2.97 -35.56
C LYS A 110 11.14 -1.58 -34.95
N THR A 111 10.19 -1.22 -34.11
CA THR A 111 10.20 0.00 -33.28
C THR A 111 9.87 -0.38 -31.84
N GLY A 112 10.40 0.33 -30.85
CA GLY A 112 10.06 0.08 -29.45
C GLY A 112 10.30 1.26 -28.52
N LEU A 113 9.96 1.05 -27.26
CA LEU A 113 10.20 1.95 -26.15
C LEU A 113 10.98 1.20 -25.07
N GLU A 114 11.92 1.90 -24.44
CA GLU A 114 12.70 1.35 -23.34
C GLU A 114 12.74 2.33 -22.17
N LEU A 115 12.55 1.79 -20.98
CA LEU A 115 12.76 2.45 -19.71
C LEU A 115 14.12 2.00 -19.21
N ARG A 116 15.02 2.95 -18.98
CA ARG A 116 16.41 2.69 -18.59
C ARG A 116 16.82 3.50 -17.38
N ASP A 117 17.79 2.95 -16.68
CA ASP A 117 18.43 3.62 -15.57
C ASP A 117 19.54 4.59 -16.02
N SER A 118 20.18 5.23 -15.05
CA SER A 118 21.23 6.22 -15.31
C SER A 118 22.44 5.63 -16.07
N ALA A 119 22.76 4.37 -15.81
CA ALA A 119 23.84 3.61 -16.43
C ALA A 119 23.44 2.98 -17.78
N GLY A 120 22.18 3.13 -18.20
CA GLY A 120 21.66 2.55 -19.44
C GLY A 120 21.23 1.09 -19.32
N ARG A 121 21.12 0.53 -18.11
CA ARG A 121 20.56 -0.82 -17.91
C ARG A 121 19.05 -0.79 -18.11
N LEU A 122 18.49 -1.89 -18.63
CA LEU A 122 17.06 -2.00 -18.85
C LEU A 122 16.32 -2.14 -17.52
N VAL A 123 15.25 -1.35 -17.39
CA VAL A 123 14.19 -1.50 -16.39
C VAL A 123 13.05 -2.30 -17.02
N PHE A 124 12.54 -1.81 -18.15
CA PHE A 124 11.52 -2.51 -18.93
C PHE A 124 11.55 -2.02 -20.38
N GLY A 125 11.25 -2.87 -21.34
CA GLY A 125 11.18 -2.50 -22.74
C GLY A 125 10.01 -3.17 -23.42
N ILE A 126 9.42 -2.48 -24.39
CA ILE A 126 8.45 -3.01 -25.34
C ILE A 126 8.91 -2.72 -26.75
N ALA A 127 8.58 -3.60 -27.68
CA ALA A 127 8.80 -3.37 -29.10
C ALA A 127 7.79 -4.16 -29.91
N ALA A 128 7.68 -3.87 -31.21
CA ALA A 128 6.90 -4.69 -32.10
C ALA A 128 7.47 -4.73 -33.51
N THR A 129 7.14 -5.80 -34.22
CA THR A 129 7.24 -5.94 -35.67
C THR A 129 5.83 -6.04 -36.27
N GLY A 130 5.72 -6.19 -37.58
CA GLY A 130 4.42 -6.39 -38.23
C GLY A 130 3.65 -7.64 -37.78
N ALA A 131 4.29 -8.59 -37.10
CA ALA A 131 3.68 -9.87 -36.69
C ALA A 131 3.73 -10.17 -35.18
N GLU A 132 4.58 -9.50 -34.40
CA GLU A 132 4.81 -9.84 -33.00
C GLU A 132 5.01 -8.61 -32.12
N PHE A 133 4.49 -8.70 -30.91
CA PHE A 133 4.81 -7.82 -29.79
C PHE A 133 5.95 -8.45 -29.00
N ARG A 134 6.88 -7.61 -28.53
CA ARG A 134 8.05 -8.01 -27.76
C ARG A 134 8.09 -7.23 -26.45
N TYR A 135 8.51 -7.90 -25.38
CA TYR A 135 8.77 -7.25 -24.10
C TYR A 135 10.00 -7.84 -23.42
N ALA A 136 10.65 -7.05 -22.58
CA ALA A 136 11.83 -7.46 -21.82
C ALA A 136 11.91 -6.67 -20.51
N ALA A 137 12.32 -7.35 -19.43
CA ALA A 137 12.65 -6.74 -18.14
C ALA A 137 14.16 -6.82 -17.83
N THR A 138 14.91 -7.57 -18.65
CA THR A 138 16.34 -7.78 -18.47
C THR A 138 17.08 -7.61 -19.79
N GLY A 139 18.23 -6.97 -19.70
CA GLY A 139 19.21 -6.94 -20.77
C GLY A 139 19.98 -5.61 -20.85
N PRO A 140 21.21 -5.66 -21.40
CA PRO A 140 22.01 -4.48 -21.76
C PRO A 140 21.43 -3.63 -22.93
N ASP A 141 22.25 -2.77 -23.53
CA ASP A 141 21.85 -1.80 -24.56
C ASP A 141 21.87 -2.31 -26.01
N SER A 142 20.84 -1.89 -26.76
CA SER A 142 20.73 -1.87 -28.23
C SER A 142 20.40 -3.19 -28.95
N ASP A 143 19.13 -3.43 -29.33
CA ASP A 143 18.76 -4.35 -30.43
C ASP A 143 19.03 -3.72 -31.80
N SER A 144 20.31 -3.54 -32.12
CA SER A 144 20.81 -3.17 -33.44
C SER A 144 21.45 -4.40 -34.06
N THR A 145 21.29 -4.63 -35.37
CA THR A 145 22.04 -5.66 -36.09
C THR A 145 23.56 -5.43 -36.06
N SER A 146 24.01 -4.28 -35.54
CA SER A 146 25.42 -3.93 -35.33
C SER A 146 25.89 -4.12 -33.88
N ALA A 147 24.98 -4.38 -32.94
CA ALA A 147 25.33 -4.67 -31.56
C ALA A 147 25.47 -6.20 -31.38
N PRO A 148 26.47 -6.69 -30.61
CA PRO A 148 26.54 -8.08 -30.23
C PRO A 148 25.25 -8.54 -29.54
N ASP A 149 24.79 -9.76 -29.82
CA ASP A 149 23.54 -10.32 -29.22
C ASP A 149 23.53 -10.29 -27.68
N SER A 150 24.72 -10.36 -27.06
CA SER A 150 24.89 -10.24 -25.61
C SER A 150 24.58 -8.85 -25.06
N LEU A 151 24.44 -7.84 -25.93
CA LEU A 151 24.07 -6.48 -25.59
C LEU A 151 22.56 -6.22 -25.79
N ASN A 152 21.83 -7.11 -26.45
CA ASN A 152 20.39 -6.93 -26.70
C ASN A 152 19.53 -7.16 -25.44
N PRO A 153 18.38 -6.47 -25.30
CA PRO A 153 17.32 -6.92 -24.42
C PRO A 153 16.91 -8.36 -24.74
N THR A 154 16.69 -9.16 -23.69
CA THR A 154 16.22 -10.54 -23.85
C THR A 154 14.72 -10.55 -24.14
N TRP A 155 14.37 -10.27 -25.40
CA TRP A 155 12.99 -10.12 -25.84
C TRP A 155 12.21 -11.43 -25.75
N THR A 156 11.12 -11.42 -24.98
CA THR A 156 10.04 -12.39 -25.13
C THR A 156 9.07 -11.93 -26.20
N LYS A 157 8.62 -12.85 -27.05
CA LYS A 157 7.80 -12.56 -28.24
C LYS A 157 6.42 -13.18 -28.10
N ILE A 158 5.37 -12.43 -28.39
CA ILE A 158 3.97 -12.88 -28.36
C ILE A 158 3.18 -12.30 -29.54
N SER A 159 2.10 -12.98 -29.91
CA SER A 159 1.15 -12.47 -30.91
C SER A 159 0.36 -11.28 -30.38
N PHE A 160 0.00 -10.34 -31.25
CA PHE A 160 -0.82 -9.18 -30.90
C PHE A 160 -1.62 -8.67 -32.11
N ASP A 161 -2.63 -7.85 -31.85
CA ASP A 161 -3.42 -7.15 -32.87
C ASP A 161 -2.94 -5.70 -32.99
N ARG A 162 -2.12 -5.43 -34.00
CA ARG A 162 -1.54 -4.11 -34.28
C ARG A 162 -2.56 -2.99 -34.52
N THR A 163 -3.84 -3.32 -34.75
CA THR A 163 -4.87 -2.30 -34.92
C THR A 163 -5.28 -1.66 -33.59
N LYS A 164 -4.98 -2.33 -32.47
CA LYS A 164 -5.39 -1.97 -31.12
C LYS A 164 -4.38 -1.07 -30.43
N TRP A 165 -4.87 -0.40 -29.40
CA TRP A 165 -4.06 0.23 -28.36
C TRP A 165 -3.81 -0.78 -27.24
N TYR A 166 -2.73 -0.59 -26.50
CA TYR A 166 -2.33 -1.43 -25.38
C TYR A 166 -2.00 -0.58 -24.17
N THR A 167 -2.63 -0.86 -23.03
CA THR A 167 -2.26 -0.27 -21.74
C THR A 167 -1.11 -1.08 -21.15
N VAL A 168 -0.04 -0.39 -20.77
CA VAL A 168 1.14 -0.93 -20.10
C VAL A 168 1.13 -0.40 -18.67
N ASP A 169 0.97 -1.29 -17.70
CA ASP A 169 1.06 -1.01 -16.26
C ASP A 169 2.35 -1.61 -15.72
N LEU A 170 3.14 -0.82 -15.01
CA LEU A 170 4.42 -1.20 -14.42
C LEU A 170 4.45 -0.75 -12.96
N HIS A 171 4.75 -1.68 -12.07
CA HIS A 171 5.24 -1.38 -10.73
C HIS A 171 6.73 -1.71 -10.72
N MET A 172 7.57 -0.69 -10.63
CA MET A 172 9.01 -0.80 -10.61
C MET A 172 9.52 -0.65 -9.19
N ASP A 173 10.30 -1.61 -8.73
CA ASP A 173 10.95 -1.57 -7.44
C ASP A 173 12.46 -1.78 -7.60
N PHE A 174 13.21 -0.71 -7.37
CA PHE A 174 14.66 -0.70 -7.53
C PHE A 174 15.42 -1.19 -6.30
N THR A 175 14.78 -1.23 -5.13
CA THR A 175 15.39 -1.79 -3.92
C THR A 175 15.26 -3.32 -3.94
N LEU A 176 14.14 -3.84 -4.44
CA LEU A 176 13.89 -5.28 -4.67
C LEU A 176 14.60 -5.78 -5.92
N GLY A 177 14.94 -4.86 -6.82
CA GLY A 177 15.45 -5.17 -8.14
C GLY A 177 14.42 -5.95 -8.95
N THR A 178 13.14 -5.59 -8.85
CA THR A 178 12.03 -6.22 -9.56
C THR A 178 11.18 -5.22 -10.33
N ALA A 179 10.51 -5.69 -11.38
CA ALA A 179 9.40 -5.00 -11.99
C ALA A 179 8.24 -5.98 -12.15
N GLN A 180 7.10 -5.61 -11.62
CA GLN A 180 5.82 -6.22 -11.96
C GLN A 180 5.23 -5.44 -13.13
N TYR A 181 4.76 -6.16 -14.14
CA TYR A 181 4.24 -5.53 -15.35
C TYR A 181 3.05 -6.29 -15.90
N THR A 182 2.10 -5.54 -16.44
CA THR A 182 0.95 -6.05 -17.17
C THR A 182 0.78 -5.29 -18.48
N VAL A 183 0.52 -5.99 -19.57
CA VAL A 183 0.17 -5.39 -20.87
C VAL A 183 -1.20 -5.91 -21.28
N THR A 184 -2.14 -4.99 -21.53
CA THR A 184 -3.55 -5.31 -21.79
C THR A 184 -4.03 -4.60 -23.05
N SER A 185 -4.80 -5.26 -23.92
CA SER A 185 -5.45 -4.58 -25.04
C SER A 185 -6.51 -3.58 -24.56
N LYS A 186 -6.56 -2.40 -25.17
CA LYS A 186 -7.57 -1.36 -24.93
C LYS A 186 -8.71 -1.54 -25.93
N GLU A 187 -9.73 -2.29 -25.51
CA GLU A 187 -10.95 -2.56 -26.28
C GLU A 187 -12.12 -2.85 -25.32
N ALA A 188 -13.33 -3.00 -25.84
CA ALA A 188 -14.53 -3.24 -25.02
C ALA A 188 -14.41 -4.48 -24.11
N ALA A 189 -13.64 -5.48 -24.56
CA ALA A 189 -13.28 -6.66 -23.78
C ALA A 189 -11.75 -6.78 -23.70
N PRO A 190 -11.08 -6.09 -22.75
CA PRO A 190 -9.63 -6.09 -22.61
C PRO A 190 -9.05 -7.49 -22.47
N LYS A 191 -7.93 -7.75 -23.15
CA LYS A 191 -7.18 -9.00 -23.06
C LYS A 191 -5.80 -8.74 -22.51
N VAL A 192 -5.46 -9.43 -21.42
CA VAL A 192 -4.10 -9.40 -20.88
C VAL A 192 -3.21 -10.25 -21.78
N LEU A 193 -2.18 -9.62 -22.35
CA LEU A 193 -1.18 -10.25 -23.20
C LEU A 193 -0.05 -10.87 -22.36
N VAL A 194 0.34 -10.17 -21.31
CA VAL A 194 1.33 -10.63 -20.34
C VAL A 194 1.06 -10.00 -18.98
N SER A 195 1.26 -10.76 -17.91
CA SER A 195 1.37 -10.25 -16.56
C SER A 195 2.40 -11.07 -15.78
N ALA A 196 3.46 -10.43 -15.30
CA ALA A 196 4.53 -11.11 -14.59
C ALA A 196 5.29 -10.16 -13.67
N THR A 197 5.99 -10.75 -12.70
CA THR A 197 7.01 -10.09 -11.89
C THR A 197 8.36 -10.68 -12.27
N LYS A 198 9.32 -9.83 -12.62
CA LYS A 198 10.68 -10.25 -13.01
C LYS A 198 11.72 -9.41 -12.30
N SER A 199 12.87 -10.02 -12.03
CA SER A 199 14.05 -9.27 -11.64
C SER A 199 14.47 -8.33 -12.77
N ILE A 200 14.87 -7.12 -12.41
CA ILE A 200 15.38 -6.10 -13.33
C ILE A 200 16.83 -5.78 -13.02
N THR A 201 17.56 -5.36 -14.05
CA THR A 201 18.96 -4.96 -13.92
C THR A 201 19.13 -3.46 -13.61
N GLY A 202 18.16 -2.65 -14.00
CA GLY A 202 18.14 -1.21 -13.72
C GLY A 202 18.00 -0.90 -12.24
N GLN A 203 18.64 0.17 -11.78
CA GLN A 203 18.67 0.56 -10.35
C GLN A 203 17.92 1.88 -10.07
N ASN A 204 17.38 2.51 -11.10
CA ASN A 204 16.44 3.63 -11.03
C ASN A 204 15.73 3.82 -12.37
N LEU A 205 14.70 4.66 -12.40
CA LEU A 205 14.12 5.14 -13.66
C LEU A 205 14.73 6.49 -14.03
N ALA A 206 15.56 6.52 -15.08
CA ALA A 206 16.25 7.74 -15.49
C ALA A 206 15.96 8.20 -16.91
N LYS A 207 15.60 7.28 -17.80
CA LYS A 207 15.40 7.57 -19.22
C LYS A 207 14.20 6.82 -19.76
N LEU A 208 13.40 7.51 -20.56
CA LEU A 208 12.49 6.90 -21.52
C LEU A 208 13.14 7.06 -22.91
N VAL A 209 13.35 5.94 -23.59
CA VAL A 209 14.05 5.89 -24.88
C VAL A 209 13.07 5.41 -25.94
N ALA A 210 12.84 6.23 -26.95
CA ALA A 210 12.13 5.84 -28.15
C ALA A 210 13.13 5.30 -29.17
N CYS A 211 12.89 4.06 -29.63
CA CYS A 211 13.81 3.33 -30.47
C CYS A 211 13.17 3.07 -31.85
N ASN A 212 13.82 3.57 -32.90
CA ASN A 212 13.59 3.10 -34.25
C ASN A 212 14.73 2.14 -34.63
N TYR A 213 14.56 0.85 -34.31
CA TYR A 213 15.61 -0.14 -34.52
C TYR A 213 15.89 -0.33 -36.01
N TYR A 214 14.86 -0.65 -36.79
CA TYR A 214 14.97 -0.79 -38.25
C TYR A 214 13.61 -0.65 -38.94
N GLY A 215 13.54 0.00 -40.09
CA GLY A 215 12.27 0.34 -40.76
C GLY A 215 11.66 1.66 -40.28
N THR A 216 10.63 2.17 -40.94
CA THR A 216 10.00 3.45 -40.60
C THR A 216 8.55 3.23 -40.15
N GLY A 217 8.31 3.15 -38.85
CA GLY A 217 6.97 3.07 -38.26
C GLY A 217 6.82 4.00 -37.06
N VAL A 218 5.64 4.61 -36.94
CA VAL A 218 5.33 5.54 -35.84
C VAL A 218 4.83 4.74 -34.64
N GLN A 219 5.42 4.97 -33.49
CA GLN A 219 4.88 4.59 -32.19
C GLN A 219 4.19 5.79 -31.56
N SER A 220 3.10 5.51 -30.89
CA SER A 220 2.25 6.52 -30.28
C SER A 220 1.99 6.15 -28.82
N ILE A 221 2.03 7.16 -27.95
CA ILE A 221 1.82 7.08 -26.50
C ILE A 221 0.65 8.00 -26.12
N ASP A 222 -0.20 7.52 -25.23
CA ASP A 222 -1.28 8.30 -24.63
C ASP A 222 -1.42 7.97 -23.13
N ASN A 223 -2.15 8.77 -22.35
CA ASN A 223 -2.47 8.56 -20.93
C ASN A 223 -1.24 8.19 -20.07
N PHE A 224 -0.12 8.90 -20.26
CA PHE A 224 1.13 8.64 -19.55
C PHE A 224 1.04 9.16 -18.11
N ARG A 225 1.01 8.25 -17.15
CA ARG A 225 0.91 8.54 -15.73
C ARG A 225 2.03 7.85 -14.96
N LEU A 226 2.85 8.63 -14.29
CA LEU A 226 3.91 8.15 -13.38
C LEU A 226 3.61 8.65 -11.98
N THR A 227 3.52 7.73 -11.01
CA THR A 227 3.19 8.05 -9.63
C THR A 227 4.13 7.38 -8.65
N ARG A 228 4.29 8.00 -7.48
CA ARG A 228 4.75 7.26 -6.30
C ARG A 228 3.64 6.32 -5.90
N PRO A 229 3.94 5.04 -5.62
CA PRO A 229 2.94 4.18 -5.01
C PRO A 229 2.45 4.80 -3.69
N ALA A 230 1.18 4.55 -3.34
CA ALA A 230 0.59 5.04 -2.09
C ALA A 230 1.37 4.60 -0.84
N ASN A 231 2.10 3.49 -0.95
CA ASN A 231 3.07 3.04 0.04
C ASN A 231 4.40 2.88 -0.71
N PRO A 232 5.40 3.73 -0.49
CA PRO A 232 6.71 3.53 -1.10
C PRO A 232 7.22 2.17 -0.66
N ALA A 233 7.50 1.29 -1.63
CA ALA A 233 8.04 -0.02 -1.29
C ALA A 233 9.38 0.18 -0.59
N TYR A 234 9.53 -0.56 0.51
CA TYR A 234 10.57 -0.50 1.55
C TYR A 234 10.39 0.53 2.67
N GLY A 235 9.19 0.50 3.25
CA GLY A 235 9.00 0.59 4.69
C GLY A 235 9.04 -0.78 5.37
N SER A 236 8.11 -0.99 6.29
CA SER A 236 8.06 -2.01 7.33
C SER A 236 7.66 -3.44 6.91
N LEU A 237 7.26 -3.68 5.64
CA LEU A 237 6.69 -4.97 5.20
C LEU A 237 7.67 -5.98 4.59
N ALA A 238 8.79 -5.52 4.02
CA ALA A 238 9.70 -6.42 3.30
C ALA A 238 10.21 -7.56 4.19
N GLY A 239 10.18 -8.79 3.67
CA GLY A 239 10.56 -9.99 4.41
C GLY A 239 9.49 -10.53 5.35
N SER A 240 8.39 -9.80 5.58
CA SER A 240 7.27 -10.29 6.39
C SER A 240 6.63 -11.50 5.74
N SER A 241 6.18 -12.43 6.57
CA SER A 241 5.45 -13.63 6.19
C SER A 241 3.94 -13.37 6.23
N VAL A 242 3.21 -13.83 5.21
CA VAL A 242 1.75 -13.69 5.13
C VAL A 242 1.10 -15.01 4.75
N TYR A 243 0.09 -15.40 5.52
CA TYR A 243 -0.80 -16.50 5.17
C TYR A 243 -2.09 -15.97 4.57
N ALA A 244 -2.56 -16.59 3.49
CA ALA A 244 -3.76 -16.19 2.79
C ALA A 244 -4.82 -17.30 2.80
N PHE A 245 -6.01 -16.99 3.33
CA PHE A 245 -7.17 -17.87 3.41
C PHE A 245 -8.36 -17.23 2.71
N GLY A 246 -9.37 -18.04 2.39
CA GLY A 246 -10.61 -17.49 1.84
C GLY A 246 -11.07 -18.22 0.60
N ASP A 247 -11.87 -17.51 -0.17
CA ASP A 247 -12.63 -18.03 -1.30
C ASP A 247 -11.92 -17.83 -2.64
N SER A 248 -12.67 -17.81 -3.74
CA SER A 248 -12.15 -17.63 -5.08
C SER A 248 -11.42 -16.30 -5.27
N ILE A 249 -11.73 -15.28 -4.47
CA ILE A 249 -11.16 -13.93 -4.57
C ILE A 249 -9.73 -13.90 -4.00
N VAL A 250 -9.46 -14.52 -2.84
CA VAL A 250 -8.09 -14.76 -2.33
C VAL A 250 -7.40 -15.94 -3.03
N TYR A 251 -8.12 -16.89 -3.63
CA TYR A 251 -7.49 -18.00 -4.37
C TYR A 251 -6.99 -17.60 -5.76
N GLY A 252 -7.78 -16.82 -6.50
CA GLY A 252 -7.54 -16.42 -7.90
C GLY A 252 -8.54 -16.99 -8.93
N HIS A 253 -9.62 -17.65 -8.48
CA HIS A 253 -10.55 -18.39 -9.35
C HIS A 253 -9.81 -19.34 -10.31
N GLN A 254 -10.19 -19.42 -11.59
CA GLN A 254 -9.49 -20.18 -12.63
C GLN A 254 -8.04 -19.71 -12.85
N TYR A 255 -7.69 -18.50 -12.41
CA TYR A 255 -6.33 -17.99 -12.47
C TYR A 255 -5.58 -18.36 -11.19
N ALA A 256 -4.33 -18.83 -11.33
CA ALA A 256 -3.59 -19.32 -10.16
C ALA A 256 -3.16 -18.21 -9.16
N ARG A 257 -3.28 -16.93 -9.55
CA ARG A 257 -2.85 -15.77 -8.76
C ARG A 257 -4.07 -14.93 -8.34
N SER A 258 -4.02 -14.39 -7.12
CA SER A 258 -5.02 -13.48 -6.55
C SER A 258 -4.39 -12.15 -6.14
N PHE A 259 -5.19 -11.20 -5.65
CA PHE A 259 -4.66 -9.92 -5.18
C PHE A 259 -3.58 -10.06 -4.09
N VAL A 260 -3.64 -11.09 -3.24
CA VAL A 260 -2.58 -11.31 -2.23
C VAL A 260 -1.25 -11.69 -2.89
N ASN A 261 -1.27 -12.41 -4.02
CA ASN A 261 -0.03 -12.62 -4.80
C ASN A 261 0.54 -11.28 -5.27
N PHE A 262 -0.30 -10.39 -5.81
CA PHE A 262 0.16 -9.09 -6.30
C PHE A 262 0.70 -8.22 -5.17
N VAL A 263 0.04 -8.17 -4.01
CA VAL A 263 0.51 -7.43 -2.83
C VAL A 263 1.82 -8.01 -2.30
N SER A 264 1.92 -9.32 -2.11
CA SER A 264 3.14 -9.91 -1.57
C SER A 264 4.35 -9.75 -2.49
N GLU A 265 4.17 -9.89 -3.80
CA GLU A 265 5.24 -9.65 -4.77
C GLU A 265 5.66 -8.17 -4.82
N ARG A 266 4.68 -7.26 -4.73
CA ARG A 266 4.89 -5.82 -4.70
C ARG A 266 5.64 -5.37 -3.44
N GLU A 267 5.23 -5.86 -2.28
CA GLU A 267 5.74 -5.42 -0.98
C GLU A 267 6.90 -6.29 -0.46
N GLY A 268 7.43 -7.22 -1.28
CA GLY A 268 8.55 -8.07 -0.92
C GLY A 268 8.27 -9.05 0.23
N MET A 269 7.03 -9.51 0.36
CA MET A 269 6.57 -10.42 1.41
C MET A 269 6.68 -11.90 0.99
N THR A 270 6.76 -12.79 1.97
CA THR A 270 6.72 -14.24 1.76
C THR A 270 5.30 -14.77 1.93
N LEU A 271 4.64 -15.12 0.81
CA LEU A 271 3.25 -15.63 0.80
C LEU A 271 3.17 -17.16 0.92
N THR A 272 2.37 -17.65 1.87
CA THR A 272 1.85 -19.02 1.88
C THR A 272 0.32 -18.99 1.70
N LYS A 273 -0.18 -19.53 0.59
CA LYS A 273 -1.62 -19.50 0.25
C LYS A 273 -2.30 -20.82 0.59
N TYR A 274 -3.31 -20.78 1.46
CA TYR A 274 -4.17 -21.91 1.85
C TYR A 274 -5.60 -21.79 1.33
N ALA A 275 -5.95 -20.63 0.76
CA ALA A 275 -7.25 -20.35 0.17
C ALA A 275 -7.71 -21.46 -0.80
N ARG A 276 -9.02 -21.59 -0.95
CA ARG A 276 -9.64 -22.57 -1.85
C ARG A 276 -10.75 -21.91 -2.64
N ASN A 277 -10.76 -22.16 -3.95
CA ASN A 277 -11.81 -21.67 -4.83
C ASN A 277 -13.18 -22.14 -4.33
N GLY A 278 -14.11 -21.19 -4.16
CA GLY A 278 -15.47 -21.47 -3.76
C GLY A 278 -15.69 -21.75 -2.27
N ALA A 279 -14.68 -21.51 -1.42
CA ALA A 279 -14.83 -21.67 0.03
C ALA A 279 -15.88 -20.71 0.63
N THR A 280 -16.40 -21.08 1.79
CA THR A 280 -17.35 -20.30 2.59
C THR A 280 -16.82 -20.06 4.00
N VAL A 281 -17.34 -19.04 4.67
CA VAL A 281 -17.18 -18.85 6.11
C VAL A 281 -18.15 -19.74 6.87
N GLY A 282 -19.42 -19.69 6.47
CA GLY A 282 -20.55 -20.38 7.06
C GLY A 282 -20.53 -21.90 6.85
N PRO A 283 -21.51 -22.60 7.45
CA PRO A 283 -21.72 -24.02 7.21
C PRO A 283 -22.04 -24.26 5.73
N ALA A 284 -21.10 -24.85 4.99
CA ALA A 284 -21.34 -25.28 3.63
C ALA A 284 -21.75 -26.75 3.59
N PRO A 285 -22.79 -27.13 2.82
CA PRO A 285 -22.84 -28.47 2.28
C PRO A 285 -21.56 -28.66 1.46
N THR A 286 -20.88 -29.79 1.65
CA THR A 286 -19.50 -30.11 1.26
C THR A 286 -19.14 -30.00 -0.25
N ALA A 287 -20.00 -29.39 -1.08
CA ALA A 287 -19.95 -29.41 -2.54
C ALA A 287 -19.10 -28.31 -3.20
N ILE A 288 -18.77 -27.19 -2.54
CA ILE A 288 -17.95 -26.13 -3.14
C ILE A 288 -16.87 -25.67 -2.14
N GLY A 289 -15.60 -25.95 -2.43
CA GLY A 289 -14.42 -25.32 -1.80
C GLY A 289 -14.09 -25.62 -0.34
N GLY A 290 -15.05 -26.07 0.47
CA GLY A 290 -14.90 -26.33 1.91
C GLY A 290 -14.87 -25.06 2.76
N GLN A 291 -14.99 -25.21 4.09
CA GLN A 291 -15.00 -24.06 5.01
C GLN A 291 -13.59 -23.46 5.19
N ILE A 292 -13.51 -22.13 5.29
CA ILE A 292 -12.28 -21.40 5.62
C ILE A 292 -11.72 -21.88 6.97
N LEU A 293 -12.58 -22.18 7.94
CA LEU A 293 -12.19 -22.79 9.22
C LEU A 293 -11.36 -24.07 9.04
N ASN A 294 -11.67 -24.90 8.05
CA ASN A 294 -10.92 -26.13 7.79
C ASN A 294 -9.56 -25.83 7.12
N GLN A 295 -9.49 -24.79 6.29
CA GLN A 295 -8.21 -24.29 5.76
C GLN A 295 -7.29 -23.88 6.92
N VAL A 296 -7.80 -23.06 7.85
CA VAL A 296 -7.07 -22.62 9.05
C VAL A 296 -6.59 -23.80 9.89
N LYS A 297 -7.47 -24.77 10.18
CA LYS A 297 -7.11 -25.98 10.95
C LYS A 297 -5.98 -26.77 10.30
N SER A 298 -6.00 -26.90 8.97
CA SER A 298 -4.97 -27.64 8.20
C SER A 298 -3.64 -26.91 8.00
N ALA A 299 -3.60 -25.59 8.19
CA ALA A 299 -2.40 -24.79 7.98
C ALA A 299 -1.29 -25.07 9.00
N SER A 300 -0.07 -24.60 8.72
CA SER A 300 1.07 -24.66 9.65
C SER A 300 0.73 -24.09 11.04
N SER A 301 1.31 -24.66 12.10
CA SER A 301 1.26 -24.09 13.45
C SER A 301 2.20 -22.91 13.66
N GLN A 302 3.19 -22.72 12.77
CA GLN A 302 4.07 -21.55 12.82
C GLN A 302 3.25 -20.28 12.51
N ALA A 303 3.39 -19.26 13.36
CA ALA A 303 2.73 -17.99 13.16
C ALA A 303 3.39 -17.20 12.03
N PRO A 304 2.61 -16.71 11.04
CA PRO A 304 3.08 -15.66 10.13
C PRO A 304 3.03 -14.29 10.82
N ASP A 305 3.64 -13.28 10.22
CA ASP A 305 3.47 -11.89 10.64
C ASP A 305 2.03 -11.42 10.39
N PHE A 306 1.47 -11.82 9.24
CA PHE A 306 0.12 -11.45 8.81
C PHE A 306 -0.73 -12.64 8.41
N VAL A 307 -2.02 -12.57 8.73
CA VAL A 307 -3.04 -13.47 8.18
C VAL A 307 -4.05 -12.63 7.42
N VAL A 308 -4.10 -12.80 6.10
CA VAL A 308 -5.07 -12.16 5.22
C VAL A 308 -6.16 -13.16 4.87
N PHE A 309 -7.41 -12.78 5.03
CA PHE A 309 -8.51 -13.63 4.61
C PHE A 309 -9.71 -12.85 4.09
N ASP A 310 -10.45 -13.48 3.19
CA ASP A 310 -11.77 -13.05 2.79
C ASP A 310 -12.77 -14.21 2.90
N GLY A 311 -14.02 -13.90 2.63
CA GLY A 311 -15.14 -14.83 2.68
C GLY A 311 -16.44 -14.06 2.79
N GLY A 312 -17.59 -14.68 2.56
CA GLY A 312 -18.84 -13.96 2.38
C GLY A 312 -19.33 -13.97 0.93
N THR A 313 -18.45 -14.10 -0.07
CA THR A 313 -18.84 -14.04 -1.48
C THR A 313 -19.72 -15.22 -1.85
N ASN A 314 -19.30 -16.44 -1.53
CA ASN A 314 -20.11 -17.63 -1.79
C ASN A 314 -21.22 -17.79 -0.74
N ASP A 315 -20.95 -17.34 0.50
CA ASP A 315 -21.94 -17.33 1.56
C ASP A 315 -23.18 -16.51 1.19
N ALA A 316 -23.01 -15.33 0.56
CA ALA A 316 -24.12 -14.50 0.10
C ALA A 316 -25.05 -15.24 -0.88
N MET A 317 -24.47 -16.07 -1.76
CA MET A 317 -25.24 -16.88 -2.69
C MET A 317 -26.00 -18.00 -1.95
N GLU A 318 -25.37 -18.69 -1.01
CA GLU A 318 -26.04 -19.75 -0.23
C GLU A 318 -27.14 -19.19 0.68
N ILE A 319 -26.93 -18.04 1.31
CA ILE A 319 -27.92 -17.40 2.17
C ILE A 319 -29.14 -16.95 1.35
N HIS A 320 -28.92 -16.34 0.18
CA HIS A 320 -30.00 -15.79 -0.63
C HIS A 320 -30.68 -16.83 -1.53
N ASP A 321 -29.93 -17.69 -2.22
CA ASP A 321 -30.48 -18.61 -3.20
C ASP A 321 -30.95 -19.90 -2.53
N SER A 322 -30.09 -20.52 -1.72
CA SER A 322 -30.35 -21.84 -1.15
C SER A 322 -31.06 -21.78 0.21
N HIS A 323 -31.05 -20.62 0.89
CA HIS A 323 -31.64 -20.40 2.21
C HIS A 323 -31.21 -21.46 3.23
N THR A 324 -29.97 -21.94 3.10
CA THR A 324 -29.45 -23.07 3.90
C THR A 324 -29.05 -22.66 5.31
N TYR A 325 -28.77 -21.38 5.52
CA TYR A 325 -28.51 -20.76 6.82
C TYR A 325 -28.73 -19.25 6.74
N GLU A 326 -28.72 -18.58 7.89
CA GLU A 326 -28.95 -17.15 8.01
C GLU A 326 -27.66 -16.37 8.34
N VAL A 327 -27.72 -15.05 8.18
CA VAL A 327 -26.62 -14.13 8.51
C VAL A 327 -26.27 -14.20 10.01
N GLY A 328 -27.27 -14.30 10.88
CA GLY A 328 -27.10 -14.31 12.33
C GLY A 328 -26.67 -12.96 12.91
N THR A 329 -26.21 -12.96 14.17
CA THR A 329 -25.72 -11.76 14.87
C THR A 329 -24.40 -12.04 15.57
N VAL A 330 -23.54 -11.03 15.63
CA VAL A 330 -22.27 -11.11 16.37
C VAL A 330 -22.57 -11.22 17.87
N SER A 331 -21.99 -12.22 18.54
CA SER A 331 -22.21 -12.42 19.98
C SER A 331 -21.73 -11.20 20.79
N GLY A 332 -22.42 -10.88 21.89
CA GLY A 332 -21.96 -9.86 22.84
C GLY A 332 -20.71 -10.27 23.65
N SER A 333 -20.31 -11.55 23.63
CA SER A 333 -19.20 -12.11 24.41
C SER A 333 -18.15 -12.76 23.52
N GLN A 334 -16.87 -12.63 23.86
CA GLN A 334 -15.77 -13.36 23.19
C GLN A 334 -15.64 -14.83 23.66
N ASP A 335 -16.56 -15.33 24.50
CA ASP A 335 -16.60 -16.73 24.90
C ASP A 335 -17.00 -17.62 23.70
N PRO A 336 -16.13 -18.56 23.24
CA PRO A 336 -16.44 -19.44 22.13
C PRO A 336 -17.69 -20.30 22.33
N ALA A 337 -18.11 -20.57 23.58
CA ALA A 337 -19.33 -21.32 23.88
C ALA A 337 -20.62 -20.53 23.54
N THR A 338 -20.52 -19.22 23.32
CA THR A 338 -21.65 -18.35 22.97
C THR A 338 -21.82 -18.13 21.48
N LEU A 339 -20.90 -18.65 20.66
CA LEU A 339 -20.93 -18.48 19.21
C LEU A 339 -21.87 -19.50 18.58
N ASP A 340 -22.68 -19.07 17.60
CA ASP A 340 -23.55 -19.95 16.82
C ASP A 340 -22.93 -20.25 15.45
N PRO A 341 -22.13 -21.34 15.30
CA PRO A 341 -21.50 -21.70 14.03
C PRO A 341 -22.51 -22.14 12.96
N GLY A 342 -23.81 -22.23 13.28
CA GLY A 342 -24.88 -22.45 12.31
C GLY A 342 -25.25 -21.22 11.50
N THR A 343 -24.84 -20.02 11.95
CA THR A 343 -25.03 -18.75 11.23
C THR A 343 -23.74 -18.26 10.59
N TYR A 344 -23.82 -17.34 9.62
CA TYR A 344 -22.62 -16.69 9.06
C TYR A 344 -21.81 -15.99 10.16
N ALA A 345 -22.48 -15.21 11.03
CA ALA A 345 -21.85 -14.46 12.09
C ALA A 345 -21.05 -15.36 13.04
N GLY A 346 -21.68 -16.37 13.64
CA GLY A 346 -20.97 -17.23 14.59
C GLY A 346 -19.90 -18.10 13.92
N ALA A 347 -20.05 -18.47 12.63
CA ALA A 347 -19.00 -19.17 11.89
C ALA A 347 -17.79 -18.26 11.59
N LEU A 348 -18.02 -16.98 11.27
CA LEU A 348 -16.95 -15.98 11.12
C LEU A 348 -16.20 -15.80 12.44
N GLU A 349 -16.92 -15.61 13.53
CA GLU A 349 -16.34 -15.46 14.86
C GLU A 349 -15.56 -16.71 15.29
N THR A 350 -16.09 -17.90 15.02
CA THR A 350 -15.41 -19.17 15.28
C THR A 350 -14.11 -19.29 14.50
N THR A 351 -14.11 -18.83 13.24
CA THR A 351 -12.92 -18.80 12.38
C THR A 351 -11.86 -17.85 12.93
N ILE A 352 -12.25 -16.61 13.28
CA ILE A 352 -11.34 -15.61 13.86
C ILE A 352 -10.79 -16.08 15.21
N TYR A 353 -11.64 -16.61 16.09
CA TYR A 353 -11.22 -17.20 17.36
C TYR A 353 -10.18 -18.29 17.13
N THR A 354 -10.42 -19.20 16.18
CA THR A 354 -9.48 -20.29 15.85
C THR A 354 -8.15 -19.75 15.35
N MET A 355 -8.15 -18.71 14.49
CA MET A 355 -6.93 -18.06 14.03
C MET A 355 -6.14 -17.43 15.19
N ARG A 356 -6.82 -16.73 16.12
CA ARG A 356 -6.17 -16.12 17.31
C ARG A 356 -5.56 -17.15 18.24
N GLN A 357 -6.22 -18.28 18.46
CA GLN A 357 -5.65 -19.37 19.27
C GLN A 357 -4.43 -20.00 18.59
N LYS A 358 -4.48 -20.13 17.26
CA LYS A 358 -3.41 -20.78 16.50
C LYS A 358 -2.20 -19.88 16.30
N TRP A 359 -2.42 -18.59 16.08
CA TRP A 359 -1.40 -17.60 15.77
C TRP A 359 -1.61 -16.34 16.62
N PRO A 360 -1.31 -16.39 17.92
CA PRO A 360 -1.62 -15.31 18.85
C PRO A 360 -0.90 -14.00 18.54
N THR A 361 0.26 -14.06 17.87
CA THR A 361 1.07 -12.89 17.50
C THR A 361 0.82 -12.38 16.08
N ALA A 362 0.05 -13.11 15.27
CA ALA A 362 -0.19 -12.71 13.88
C ALA A 362 -1.22 -11.57 13.82
N GLN A 363 -0.94 -10.58 12.98
CA GLN A 363 -1.88 -9.51 12.70
C GLN A 363 -2.91 -9.99 11.66
N LEU A 364 -4.18 -10.02 12.07
CA LEU A 364 -5.29 -10.48 11.24
C LEU A 364 -5.86 -9.35 10.40
N VAL A 365 -6.02 -9.58 9.11
CA VAL A 365 -6.62 -8.67 8.14
C VAL A 365 -7.75 -9.36 7.40
N TYR A 366 -8.97 -8.88 7.57
CA TYR A 366 -10.12 -9.29 6.79
C TYR A 366 -10.27 -8.37 5.56
N VAL A 367 -10.48 -8.95 4.38
CA VAL A 367 -10.69 -8.19 3.14
C VAL A 367 -12.17 -8.20 2.81
N ALA A 368 -12.83 -7.05 2.96
CA ALA A 368 -14.23 -6.92 2.53
C ALA A 368 -14.26 -6.72 1.02
N ALA A 369 -14.77 -7.73 0.30
CA ALA A 369 -14.80 -7.71 -1.15
C ALA A 369 -15.69 -6.58 -1.71
N HIS A 370 -15.41 -6.16 -2.94
CA HIS A 370 -16.11 -5.06 -3.61
C HIS A 370 -17.64 -5.27 -3.74
N LYS A 371 -18.35 -4.23 -4.16
CA LYS A 371 -19.80 -4.26 -4.42
C LYS A 371 -20.08 -5.14 -5.64
N MET A 372 -20.67 -6.33 -5.44
CA MET A 372 -20.87 -7.33 -6.49
C MET A 372 -22.28 -7.26 -7.09
N GLY A 373 -22.36 -7.04 -8.40
CA GLY A 373 -23.63 -7.16 -9.13
C GLY A 373 -24.16 -8.58 -9.26
N SER A 374 -23.30 -9.58 -9.06
CA SER A 374 -23.64 -11.01 -9.11
C SER A 374 -24.15 -11.59 -7.79
N ARG A 375 -24.38 -10.76 -6.77
CA ARG A 375 -24.86 -11.15 -5.45
C ARG A 375 -26.02 -10.25 -5.05
N ASP A 376 -26.94 -10.78 -4.25
CA ASP A 376 -28.04 -9.98 -3.70
C ASP A 376 -27.51 -8.80 -2.87
N TRP A 377 -28.10 -7.62 -3.07
CA TRP A 377 -27.59 -6.37 -2.50
C TRP A 377 -27.81 -6.31 -0.99
N ASP A 378 -29.00 -6.67 -0.53
CA ASP A 378 -29.36 -6.60 0.88
C ASP A 378 -28.57 -7.65 1.69
N THR A 379 -28.38 -8.84 1.12
CA THR A 379 -27.53 -9.89 1.70
C THR A 379 -26.07 -9.42 1.82
N GLN A 380 -25.51 -8.76 0.79
CA GLN A 380 -24.16 -8.20 0.87
C GLN A 380 -24.01 -7.16 1.97
N LEU A 381 -24.99 -6.26 2.11
CA LEU A 381 -24.97 -5.24 3.16
C LEU A 381 -25.07 -5.87 4.56
N ALA A 382 -25.92 -6.89 4.74
CA ALA A 382 -26.06 -7.61 5.98
C ALA A 382 -24.77 -8.36 6.37
N LEU A 383 -24.14 -9.04 5.41
CA LEU A 383 -22.86 -9.71 5.62
C LEU A 383 -21.75 -8.72 5.97
N ARG A 384 -21.63 -7.61 5.24
CA ARG A 384 -20.64 -6.57 5.54
C ARG A 384 -20.82 -5.99 6.93
N GLN A 385 -22.06 -5.76 7.37
CA GLN A 385 -22.30 -5.29 8.73
C GLN A 385 -21.77 -6.27 9.77
N VAL A 386 -22.07 -7.57 9.63
CA VAL A 386 -21.55 -8.61 10.51
C VAL A 386 -20.03 -8.72 10.47
N GLN A 387 -19.43 -8.64 9.27
CA GLN A 387 -17.98 -8.67 9.09
C GLN A 387 -17.29 -7.53 9.84
N LEU A 388 -17.79 -6.30 9.70
CA LEU A 388 -17.23 -5.14 10.39
C LEU A 388 -17.40 -5.24 11.91
N GLN A 389 -18.58 -5.68 12.38
CA GLN A 389 -18.85 -5.87 13.81
C GLN A 389 -17.95 -6.95 14.42
N ALA A 390 -17.79 -8.09 13.74
CA ALA A 390 -16.90 -9.15 14.17
C ALA A 390 -15.44 -8.68 14.14
N ALA A 391 -15.01 -8.01 13.08
CA ALA A 391 -13.66 -7.49 12.97
C ALA A 391 -13.33 -6.52 14.11
N GLN A 392 -14.23 -5.57 14.40
CA GLN A 392 -14.10 -4.67 15.53
C GLN A 392 -14.01 -5.44 16.85
N LYS A 393 -14.95 -6.36 17.12
CA LYS A 393 -14.99 -7.15 18.35
C LYS A 393 -13.70 -7.95 18.58
N TRP A 394 -13.11 -8.50 17.52
CA TRP A 394 -11.96 -9.40 17.61
C TRP A 394 -10.62 -8.74 17.27
N GLY A 395 -10.61 -7.40 17.13
CA GLY A 395 -9.41 -6.63 16.81
C GLY A 395 -8.78 -7.02 15.47
N VAL A 396 -9.58 -7.40 14.48
CA VAL A 396 -9.15 -7.72 13.12
C VAL A 396 -9.18 -6.44 12.30
N THR A 397 -8.08 -6.14 11.62
CA THR A 397 -8.03 -5.00 10.70
C THR A 397 -8.86 -5.31 9.45
N VAL A 398 -9.55 -4.32 8.90
CA VAL A 398 -10.35 -4.50 7.68
C VAL A 398 -9.71 -3.75 6.53
N ALA A 399 -9.36 -4.48 5.47
CA ALA A 399 -9.06 -3.92 4.15
C ALA A 399 -10.37 -3.83 3.36
N ASP A 400 -11.04 -2.67 3.44
CA ASP A 400 -12.45 -2.53 3.01
C ASP A 400 -12.59 -2.08 1.55
N VAL A 401 -12.39 -3.01 0.61
CA VAL A 401 -12.55 -2.69 -0.83
C VAL A 401 -13.99 -2.26 -1.14
N PHE A 402 -14.99 -2.77 -0.41
CA PHE A 402 -16.39 -2.38 -0.55
C PHE A 402 -16.62 -0.89 -0.24
N GLY A 403 -16.09 -0.44 0.90
CA GLY A 403 -16.29 0.91 1.45
C GLY A 403 -15.34 1.96 0.88
N ASP A 404 -14.07 1.60 0.72
CA ASP A 404 -12.98 2.54 0.48
C ASP A 404 -12.67 2.74 -1.00
N THR A 405 -13.37 2.02 -1.88
CA THR A 405 -13.16 2.11 -3.33
C THR A 405 -14.42 2.36 -4.12
N THR A 406 -14.22 2.85 -5.35
CA THR A 406 -15.30 3.08 -6.31
C THR A 406 -15.70 1.82 -7.08
N LEU A 407 -15.06 0.66 -6.84
CA LEU A 407 -15.34 -0.57 -7.56
C LEU A 407 -16.76 -1.05 -7.25
N ASP A 408 -17.63 -0.97 -8.27
CA ASP A 408 -19.03 -1.36 -8.18
C ASP A 408 -19.45 -2.10 -9.45
N THR A 409 -19.52 -3.42 -9.37
CA THR A 409 -19.83 -4.27 -10.53
C THR A 409 -21.33 -4.43 -10.76
N ARG A 410 -22.18 -3.70 -10.02
CA ARG A 410 -23.56 -3.42 -10.44
C ARG A 410 -23.60 -2.44 -11.61
N VAL A 411 -22.54 -1.65 -11.80
CA VAL A 411 -22.36 -0.79 -12.96
C VAL A 411 -21.72 -1.60 -14.09
N ASP A 412 -22.45 -1.83 -15.18
CA ASP A 412 -22.02 -2.69 -16.29
C ASP A 412 -20.65 -2.31 -16.86
N ALA A 413 -20.37 -1.01 -17.00
CA ALA A 413 -19.08 -0.56 -17.49
C ALA A 413 -17.92 -1.01 -16.60
N GLN A 414 -18.09 -0.94 -15.27
CA GLN A 414 -17.08 -1.41 -14.32
C GLN A 414 -17.01 -2.94 -14.26
N ARG A 415 -18.17 -3.62 -14.27
CA ARG A 415 -18.25 -5.07 -14.33
C ARG A 415 -17.46 -5.62 -15.52
N VAL A 416 -17.70 -5.06 -16.71
CA VAL A 416 -17.03 -5.48 -17.94
C VAL A 416 -15.54 -5.17 -17.89
N ALA A 417 -15.16 -3.98 -17.41
CA ALA A 417 -13.76 -3.56 -17.37
C ALA A 417 -12.92 -4.34 -16.35
N TYR A 418 -13.48 -4.66 -15.18
CA TYR A 418 -12.71 -5.07 -14.01
C TYR A 418 -12.96 -6.50 -13.53
N THR A 419 -13.80 -7.29 -14.19
CA THR A 419 -14.08 -8.68 -13.77
C THR A 419 -13.97 -9.70 -14.89
N PHE A 420 -13.80 -10.96 -14.51
CA PHE A 420 -13.68 -12.10 -15.43
C PHE A 420 -14.37 -13.35 -14.90
N ASP A 421 -14.80 -14.23 -15.80
CA ASP A 421 -15.24 -15.59 -15.47
C ASP A 421 -14.36 -16.67 -16.15
N GLY A 422 -13.59 -16.26 -17.16
CA GLY A 422 -12.81 -17.16 -18.00
C GLY A 422 -11.41 -16.62 -18.27
N LEU A 423 -10.48 -17.54 -18.56
CA LEU A 423 -9.13 -17.18 -19.00
C LEU A 423 -9.10 -16.92 -20.52
N VAL A 424 -8.32 -15.92 -20.92
CA VAL A 424 -7.95 -15.65 -22.32
C VAL A 424 -6.43 -15.68 -22.40
N GLY A 425 -5.89 -16.63 -23.16
CA GLY A 425 -4.43 -16.79 -23.27
C GLY A 425 -3.74 -17.14 -21.94
N GLY A 426 -4.46 -17.77 -21.01
CA GLY A 426 -3.96 -18.12 -19.67
C GLY A 426 -4.09 -17.02 -18.61
N TYR A 427 -4.61 -15.85 -18.97
CA TYR A 427 -4.81 -14.73 -18.04
C TYR A 427 -6.29 -14.43 -17.83
N PRO A 428 -6.66 -13.77 -16.71
CA PRO A 428 -8.02 -13.26 -16.51
C PRO A 428 -8.48 -12.42 -17.71
N GLY A 429 -9.62 -12.79 -18.28
CA GLY A 429 -10.27 -12.01 -19.32
C GLY A 429 -10.98 -10.76 -18.77
N SER A 430 -11.98 -10.32 -19.50
CA SER A 430 -12.88 -9.23 -19.13
C SER A 430 -14.34 -9.67 -19.28
N GLY A 431 -15.29 -8.78 -18.98
CA GLY A 431 -16.71 -9.07 -19.24
C GLY A 431 -17.33 -10.06 -18.27
N GLY A 432 -16.71 -10.30 -17.12
CA GLY A 432 -17.17 -11.28 -16.15
C GLY A 432 -18.51 -10.96 -15.50
N SER A 433 -18.96 -11.88 -14.67
CA SER A 433 -20.20 -11.82 -13.89
C SER A 433 -20.24 -10.65 -12.91
N GLY A 434 -19.10 -10.05 -12.58
CA GLY A 434 -18.98 -9.10 -11.48
C GLY A 434 -18.46 -9.71 -10.19
N THR A 435 -18.20 -11.03 -10.16
CA THR A 435 -17.70 -11.72 -8.95
C THR A 435 -16.19 -11.60 -8.81
N HIS A 436 -15.43 -12.09 -9.81
CA HIS A 436 -13.97 -12.22 -9.70
C HIS A 436 -13.27 -11.03 -10.34
N PRO A 437 -12.45 -10.26 -9.61
CA PRO A 437 -11.72 -9.14 -10.18
C PRO A 437 -10.65 -9.66 -11.15
N ASN A 438 -10.58 -9.09 -12.34
CA ASN A 438 -9.47 -9.36 -13.27
C ASN A 438 -8.21 -8.62 -12.80
N ILE A 439 -7.13 -8.68 -13.59
CA ILE A 439 -5.86 -8.07 -13.17
C ILE A 439 -6.02 -6.56 -12.94
N ALA A 440 -6.74 -5.84 -13.80
CA ALA A 440 -7.00 -4.41 -13.60
C ALA A 440 -7.81 -4.14 -12.32
N GLY A 441 -8.85 -4.95 -12.06
CA GLY A 441 -9.62 -4.83 -10.82
C GLY A 441 -8.78 -5.08 -9.57
N ILE A 442 -7.87 -6.05 -9.63
CA ILE A 442 -6.92 -6.37 -8.56
C ILE A 442 -5.96 -5.19 -8.34
N THR A 443 -5.29 -4.72 -9.39
CA THR A 443 -4.25 -3.69 -9.28
C THR A 443 -4.82 -2.34 -8.89
N ASP A 444 -5.99 -1.98 -9.41
CA ASP A 444 -6.55 -0.65 -9.24
C ASP A 444 -7.29 -0.50 -7.89
N PHE A 445 -7.84 -1.59 -7.34
CA PHE A 445 -8.71 -1.52 -6.16
C PHE A 445 -8.30 -2.39 -4.97
N TYR A 446 -7.80 -3.61 -5.19
CA TYR A 446 -7.46 -4.51 -4.08
C TYR A 446 -6.04 -4.28 -3.55
N VAL A 447 -5.07 -4.17 -4.45
CA VAL A 447 -3.66 -4.01 -4.08
C VAL A 447 -3.44 -2.75 -3.22
N PRO A 448 -3.96 -1.56 -3.56
CA PRO A 448 -3.72 -0.36 -2.77
C PRO A 448 -4.30 -0.45 -1.36
N VAL A 449 -5.53 -0.97 -1.23
CA VAL A 449 -6.24 -1.08 0.05
C VAL A 449 -5.51 -2.06 0.98
N LEU A 450 -5.22 -3.27 0.51
CA LEU A 450 -4.54 -4.26 1.35
C LEU A 450 -3.11 -3.82 1.71
N SER A 451 -2.36 -3.29 0.74
CA SER A 451 -0.98 -2.85 1.00
C SER A 451 -0.94 -1.72 2.04
N SER A 452 -1.92 -0.80 2.00
CA SER A 452 -2.03 0.29 2.97
C SER A 452 -2.24 -0.25 4.39
N GLU A 453 -3.20 -1.15 4.57
CA GLU A 453 -3.47 -1.71 5.91
C GLU A 453 -2.32 -2.56 6.45
N LEU A 454 -1.70 -3.37 5.59
CA LEU A 454 -0.51 -4.14 5.99
C LEU A 454 0.64 -3.21 6.38
N SER A 455 0.90 -2.16 5.59
CA SER A 455 1.98 -1.21 5.87
C SER A 455 1.74 -0.49 7.18
N ARG A 456 0.49 -0.07 7.41
CA ARG A 456 0.06 0.55 8.67
C ARG A 456 0.34 -0.40 9.84
N LEU A 457 -0.03 -1.67 9.74
CA LEU A 457 0.20 -2.70 10.77
C LEU A 457 1.69 -3.01 11.00
N ALA A 458 2.47 -2.91 9.95
CA ALA A 458 3.90 -3.14 10.02
C ALA A 458 4.65 -1.93 10.61
N ASP A 459 4.13 -0.71 10.41
CA ASP A 459 4.69 0.53 10.94
C ASP A 459 4.50 0.62 12.46
N THR A 460 5.60 0.49 13.18
CA THR A 460 5.64 0.45 14.64
C THR A 460 6.77 1.32 15.14
N THR A 461 6.56 1.93 16.28
CA THR A 461 7.57 2.67 17.03
C THR A 461 7.79 2.03 18.40
N THR A 462 8.85 2.43 19.08
CA THR A 462 9.07 2.13 20.49
C THR A 462 8.89 3.37 21.34
N LEU A 463 8.15 3.25 22.44
CA LEU A 463 7.96 4.31 23.42
C LEU A 463 9.09 4.28 24.45
N LYS A 464 10.08 5.16 24.29
CA LYS A 464 11.26 5.22 25.16
C LYS A 464 11.16 6.36 26.18
N ALA A 465 11.13 6.04 27.46
CA ALA A 465 11.06 7.02 28.54
C ALA A 465 12.38 7.81 28.63
N ARG A 466 12.29 9.14 28.75
CA ARG A 466 13.44 10.06 28.77
C ARG A 466 14.32 9.84 29.99
N HIS A 467 13.74 9.65 31.18
CA HIS A 467 14.49 9.58 32.45
C HIS A 467 15.33 8.31 32.59
N SER A 468 14.84 7.17 32.10
CA SER A 468 15.48 5.86 32.28
C SER A 468 16.14 5.33 31.00
N ALA A 469 15.82 5.93 29.84
CA ALA A 469 16.14 5.39 28.52
C ALA A 469 15.62 3.96 28.28
N LYS A 470 14.58 3.55 29.01
CA LYS A 470 13.92 2.25 28.89
C LYS A 470 12.64 2.34 28.06
N CYS A 471 12.21 1.20 27.55
CA CYS A 471 11.13 1.10 26.60
C CYS A 471 9.87 0.53 27.28
N ALA A 472 8.71 1.08 26.94
CA ALA A 472 7.43 0.54 27.39
C ALA A 472 7.19 -0.83 26.74
N GLU A 473 6.74 -1.80 27.52
CA GLU A 473 6.49 -3.18 27.10
C GLU A 473 5.29 -3.80 27.79
N ALA A 474 4.68 -4.78 27.13
CA ALA A 474 3.73 -5.67 27.78
C ALA A 474 4.47 -6.59 28.78
N ALA A 475 4.08 -6.54 30.06
CA ALA A 475 4.77 -7.27 31.11
C ALA A 475 4.87 -8.78 30.80
N GLY A 476 6.09 -9.30 30.85
CA GLY A 476 6.40 -10.70 30.53
C GLY A 476 6.02 -11.13 29.10
N SER A 477 6.00 -10.19 28.15
CA SER A 477 5.54 -10.39 26.77
C SER A 477 4.14 -11.02 26.69
N SER A 478 3.25 -10.67 27.63
CA SER A 478 1.90 -11.22 27.65
C SER A 478 1.09 -10.74 26.44
N THR A 479 0.24 -11.61 25.90
CA THR A 479 -0.81 -11.26 24.91
C THR A 479 -2.20 -11.20 25.52
N THR A 480 -2.31 -11.34 26.85
CA THR A 480 -3.61 -11.39 27.53
C THR A 480 -4.21 -10.02 27.78
N VAL A 481 -5.53 -9.93 27.64
CA VAL A 481 -6.32 -8.75 28.01
C VAL A 481 -6.13 -8.44 29.50
N GLY A 482 -5.82 -7.18 29.82
CA GLY A 482 -5.59 -6.69 31.18
C GLY A 482 -4.16 -6.84 31.68
N ALA A 483 -3.25 -7.40 30.88
CA ALA A 483 -1.83 -7.41 31.24
C ALA A 483 -1.29 -5.99 31.42
N ALA A 484 -0.44 -5.81 32.44
CA ALA A 484 0.15 -4.52 32.76
C ALA A 484 1.18 -4.10 31.71
N ILE A 485 1.34 -2.79 31.55
CA ILE A 485 2.47 -2.23 30.81
C ILE A 485 3.52 -1.77 31.80
N GLU A 486 4.77 -2.13 31.53
CA GLU A 486 5.94 -1.79 32.33
C GLU A 486 7.05 -1.24 31.43
N GLN A 487 8.12 -0.71 32.02
CA GLN A 487 9.33 -0.42 31.27
C GLN A 487 10.36 -1.53 31.47
N ALA A 488 11.16 -1.77 30.44
CA ALA A 488 12.38 -2.55 30.54
C ALA A 488 13.47 -2.06 29.57
N GLY A 489 14.66 -2.65 29.67
CA GLY A 489 15.71 -2.45 28.68
C GLY A 489 15.21 -2.70 27.26
N CYS A 490 15.50 -1.77 26.34
CA CYS A 490 15.03 -1.83 24.96
C CYS A 490 15.68 -3.00 24.21
N SER A 491 14.93 -4.07 24.00
CA SER A 491 15.33 -5.32 23.32
C SER A 491 15.00 -5.31 21.83
N GLY A 492 14.02 -4.50 21.41
CA GLY A 492 13.45 -4.54 20.07
C GLY A 492 12.45 -5.68 19.83
N GLY A 493 12.05 -6.37 20.90
CA GLY A 493 11.01 -7.40 20.87
C GLY A 493 9.64 -6.84 20.49
N ASP A 494 8.76 -7.70 19.97
CA ASP A 494 7.40 -7.31 19.56
C ASP A 494 6.56 -6.68 20.68
N ASP A 495 6.82 -7.10 21.91
CA ASP A 495 6.18 -6.60 23.13
C ASP A 495 6.58 -5.15 23.46
N GLN A 496 7.64 -4.64 22.85
CA GLN A 496 8.11 -3.25 22.92
C GLN A 496 7.77 -2.42 21.67
N ARG A 497 7.10 -3.03 20.68
CA ARG A 497 6.71 -2.37 19.43
C ARG A 497 5.26 -1.95 19.50
N TRP A 498 5.00 -0.69 19.18
CA TRP A 498 3.71 -0.04 19.32
C TRP A 498 3.30 0.59 18.00
N GLN A 499 2.09 0.28 17.54
CA GLN A 499 1.49 0.89 16.37
C GLN A 499 0.64 2.09 16.80
N LEU A 500 0.74 3.21 16.06
CA LEU A 500 -0.12 4.37 16.25
C LEU A 500 -1.24 4.36 15.20
N HIS A 501 -2.49 4.25 15.63
CA HIS A 501 -3.66 4.28 14.75
C HIS A 501 -4.47 5.56 14.99
N GLU A 502 -4.48 6.49 14.03
CA GLU A 502 -5.22 7.74 14.16
C GLU A 502 -6.74 7.49 14.16
N VAL A 503 -7.44 8.01 15.16
CA VAL A 503 -8.91 7.93 15.31
C VAL A 503 -9.60 9.28 15.08
N GLY A 504 -8.89 10.23 14.46
CA GLY A 504 -9.33 11.57 14.14
C GLY A 504 -9.19 12.59 15.29
N GLY A 505 -9.17 13.87 14.93
CA GLY A 505 -9.07 14.97 15.90
C GLY A 505 -7.72 15.04 16.64
N GLY A 506 -6.66 14.45 16.07
CA GLY A 506 -5.32 14.41 16.67
C GLY A 506 -5.15 13.37 17.77
N TYR A 507 -6.04 12.37 17.85
CA TYR A 507 -5.95 11.27 18.80
C TYR A 507 -5.60 9.96 18.11
N TYR A 508 -4.90 9.10 18.84
CA TYR A 508 -4.44 7.79 18.40
C TYR A 508 -4.88 6.71 19.36
N GLN A 509 -5.24 5.54 18.85
CA GLN A 509 -5.09 4.30 19.61
C GLN A 509 -3.64 3.84 19.47
N ILE A 510 -3.03 3.40 20.58
CA ILE A 510 -1.67 2.87 20.60
C ILE A 510 -1.78 1.35 20.80
N LEU A 511 -1.43 0.56 19.79
CA LEU A 511 -1.63 -0.90 19.80
C LEU A 511 -0.31 -1.62 19.98
N SER A 512 -0.26 -2.65 20.81
CA SER A 512 0.91 -3.52 20.90
C SER A 512 1.02 -4.37 19.63
N ARG A 513 2.20 -4.38 18.99
CA ARG A 513 2.50 -5.25 17.85
C ARG A 513 2.41 -6.72 18.24
N HIS A 514 2.78 -7.06 19.48
CA HIS A 514 2.80 -8.43 19.98
C HIS A 514 1.41 -9.06 20.10
N SER A 515 0.43 -8.31 20.59
CA SER A 515 -0.90 -8.83 20.92
C SER A 515 -2.03 -8.28 20.05
N GLY A 516 -1.81 -7.13 19.38
CA GLY A 516 -2.85 -6.36 18.72
C GLY A 516 -3.82 -5.63 19.67
N LEU A 517 -3.53 -5.62 20.98
CA LEU A 517 -4.35 -4.95 22.00
C LEU A 517 -3.96 -3.48 22.18
N CYS A 518 -4.91 -2.65 22.63
CA CYS A 518 -4.76 -1.21 22.81
C CYS A 518 -4.23 -0.86 24.20
N LEU A 519 -3.34 0.12 24.28
CA LEU A 519 -2.91 0.80 25.49
C LEU A 519 -4.12 1.52 26.13
N ASP A 520 -4.47 1.14 27.36
CA ASP A 520 -5.67 1.60 28.06
C ASP A 520 -5.37 2.00 29.50
N VAL A 521 -6.08 3.01 29.98
CA VAL A 521 -6.16 3.34 31.41
C VAL A 521 -7.18 2.44 32.09
N THR A 522 -6.71 1.59 33.01
CA THR A 522 -7.54 0.59 33.69
C THR A 522 -8.84 1.19 34.25
N GLY A 523 -9.97 0.59 33.85
CA GLY A 523 -11.30 1.00 34.29
C GLY A 523 -11.73 2.40 33.84
N SER A 524 -11.06 2.99 32.84
CA SER A 524 -11.24 4.38 32.40
C SER A 524 -11.15 5.39 33.55
N SER A 525 -10.36 5.06 34.58
CA SER A 525 -10.19 5.88 35.77
C SER A 525 -9.66 7.26 35.42
N THR A 526 -10.07 8.28 36.15
CA THR A 526 -9.51 9.65 36.05
C THR A 526 -8.56 9.98 37.20
N ALA A 527 -8.31 9.02 38.11
CA ALA A 527 -7.42 9.20 39.24
C ALA A 527 -5.94 9.06 38.84
N ASN A 528 -5.07 9.78 39.57
CA ASN A 528 -3.62 9.56 39.48
C ASN A 528 -3.27 8.13 39.91
N SER A 529 -2.19 7.62 39.33
CA SER A 529 -1.67 6.27 39.60
C SER A 529 -2.59 5.12 39.18
N ALA A 530 -3.61 5.40 38.34
CA ALA A 530 -4.33 4.32 37.67
C ALA A 530 -3.39 3.62 36.66
N ALA A 531 -3.37 2.29 36.71
CA ALA A 531 -2.45 1.48 35.93
C ALA A 531 -2.76 1.55 34.42
N ILE A 532 -1.70 1.50 33.62
CA ILE A 532 -1.79 1.27 32.19
C ILE A 532 -1.71 -0.21 31.90
N VAL A 533 -2.62 -0.67 31.05
CA VAL A 533 -2.77 -2.07 30.65
C VAL A 533 -2.95 -2.16 29.15
N GLN A 534 -2.81 -3.35 28.59
CA GLN A 534 -3.32 -3.65 27.26
C GLN A 534 -4.74 -4.22 27.35
N GLN A 535 -5.65 -3.75 26.51
CA GLN A 535 -7.07 -4.14 26.49
C GLN A 535 -7.59 -4.33 25.07
N THR A 536 -8.69 -5.06 24.92
CA THR A 536 -9.39 -5.16 23.64
C THR A 536 -9.73 -3.75 23.14
N CYS A 537 -9.33 -3.45 21.92
CA CYS A 537 -9.61 -2.18 21.28
C CYS A 537 -11.11 -2.04 21.02
N ASP A 538 -11.77 -1.11 21.72
CA ASP A 538 -13.22 -0.85 21.58
C ASP A 538 -13.55 0.63 21.31
N GLY A 539 -12.51 1.45 21.16
CA GLY A 539 -12.64 2.85 20.80
C GLY A 539 -13.04 3.75 21.98
N ARG A 540 -13.08 3.24 23.22
CA ARG A 540 -13.28 4.08 24.40
C ARG A 540 -12.23 5.19 24.47
N THR A 541 -12.62 6.34 25.01
CA THR A 541 -11.71 7.49 25.14
C THR A 541 -10.55 7.26 26.10
N SER A 542 -10.57 6.21 26.94
CA SER A 542 -9.42 5.79 27.74
C SER A 542 -8.35 5.02 26.95
N GLN A 543 -8.65 4.63 25.71
CA GLN A 543 -7.72 4.02 24.76
C GLN A 543 -7.20 5.02 23.72
N GLN A 544 -7.60 6.29 23.83
CA GLN A 544 -7.28 7.32 22.86
C GLN A 544 -6.29 8.30 23.47
N TRP A 545 -5.19 8.53 22.78
CA TRP A 545 -4.05 9.27 23.29
C TRP A 545 -3.69 10.40 22.33
N ARG A 546 -3.43 11.59 22.87
CA ARG A 546 -2.86 12.71 22.13
C ARG A 546 -1.36 12.75 22.36
N LEU A 547 -0.59 12.89 21.29
CA LEU A 547 0.84 13.14 21.36
C LEU A 547 1.06 14.66 21.39
N SER A 548 1.66 15.17 22.46
CA SER A 548 1.92 16.61 22.65
C SER A 548 3.42 16.85 22.69
N ASP A 549 3.94 17.62 21.72
CA ASP A 549 5.37 18.00 21.70
C ASP A 549 5.70 18.90 22.90
N THR A 550 6.78 18.55 23.59
CA THR A 550 7.32 19.33 24.71
C THR A 550 8.18 20.51 24.24
N GLY A 551 8.55 20.56 22.96
CA GLY A 551 9.47 21.54 22.38
C GLY A 551 10.95 21.23 22.65
N THR A 552 11.24 20.05 23.22
CA THR A 552 12.61 19.61 23.59
C THR A 552 13.02 18.30 22.92
N GLY A 553 12.29 17.87 21.87
CA GLY A 553 12.54 16.60 21.18
C GLY A 553 11.90 15.38 21.85
N TYR A 554 10.98 15.61 22.79
CA TYR A 554 10.19 14.58 23.48
C TYR A 554 8.70 14.89 23.38
N VAL A 555 7.86 13.89 23.61
CA VAL A 555 6.40 14.05 23.66
C VAL A 555 5.83 13.64 25.02
N GLU A 556 4.76 14.30 25.43
CA GLU A 556 3.81 13.79 26.41
C GLU A 556 2.73 12.96 25.68
N ILE A 557 2.36 11.81 26.25
CA ILE A 557 1.31 10.94 25.72
C ILE A 557 0.10 11.06 26.64
N ILE A 558 -0.97 11.72 26.18
CA ILE A 558 -2.04 12.24 27.04
C ILE A 558 -3.36 11.51 26.77
N ALA A 559 -3.93 10.87 27.79
CA ALA A 559 -5.20 10.17 27.67
C ALA A 559 -6.37 11.14 27.42
N ARG A 560 -7.20 10.87 26.40
CA ARG A 560 -8.30 11.75 25.96
C ARG A 560 -9.35 11.95 27.04
N HIS A 561 -9.67 10.91 27.82
CA HIS A 561 -10.76 10.96 28.81
C HIS A 561 -10.39 11.72 30.09
N SER A 562 -9.13 11.69 30.51
CA SER A 562 -8.68 12.23 31.80
C SER A 562 -7.77 13.46 31.69
N GLY A 563 -7.20 13.71 30.50
CA GLY A 563 -6.18 14.74 30.29
C GLY A 563 -4.86 14.46 31.01
N LYS A 564 -4.60 13.21 31.43
CA LYS A 564 -3.41 12.80 32.18
C LYS A 564 -2.37 12.12 31.29
N CYS A 565 -1.13 12.21 31.71
CA CYS A 565 0.03 11.74 30.96
C CYS A 565 0.40 10.31 31.31
N LEU A 566 0.90 9.58 30.32
CA LEU A 566 1.60 8.32 30.48
C LEU A 566 2.88 8.54 31.29
N ASP A 567 3.02 7.84 32.40
CA ASP A 567 4.03 8.09 33.42
C ASP A 567 4.63 6.77 33.91
N VAL A 568 5.95 6.74 34.09
CA VAL A 568 6.63 5.63 34.77
C VAL A 568 6.62 5.84 36.28
N ASP A 569 6.04 4.89 37.02
CA ASP A 569 5.78 5.01 38.46
C ASP A 569 7.02 5.50 39.22
N ARG A 570 6.84 6.61 39.95
CA ARG A 570 7.86 7.25 40.80
C ARG A 570 9.20 7.52 40.09
N ALA A 571 9.21 7.67 38.76
CA ALA A 571 10.43 7.78 37.98
C ALA A 571 11.45 6.66 38.25
N LEU A 572 10.97 5.45 38.59
CA LEU A 572 11.83 4.29 38.79
C LEU A 572 12.65 4.03 37.52
N THR A 573 13.86 3.48 37.69
CA THR A 573 14.76 3.13 36.58
C THR A 573 14.99 1.62 36.47
N THR A 574 14.34 0.82 37.31
CA THR A 574 14.40 -0.64 37.27
C THR A 574 13.51 -1.21 36.18
N ASP A 575 13.89 -2.36 35.63
CA ASP A 575 12.97 -3.14 34.77
C ASP A 575 11.77 -3.59 35.60
N GLY A 576 10.62 -3.74 34.95
CA GLY A 576 9.36 -4.09 35.61
C GLY A 576 8.67 -2.93 36.36
N ALA A 577 9.20 -1.71 36.25
CA ALA A 577 8.49 -0.55 36.78
C ALA A 577 7.25 -0.28 35.92
N ARG A 578 6.09 -0.23 36.58
CA ARG A 578 4.79 -0.11 35.91
C ARG A 578 4.60 1.28 35.31
N LEU A 579 3.87 1.31 34.20
CA LEU A 579 3.32 2.54 33.66
C LEU A 579 1.94 2.80 34.29
N LEU A 580 1.68 4.07 34.55
CA LEU A 580 0.43 4.59 35.10
C LEU A 580 0.06 5.90 34.39
N GLN A 581 -1.15 6.41 34.61
CA GLN A 581 -1.44 7.80 34.30
C GLN A 581 -1.17 8.70 35.50
N TYR A 582 -0.71 9.92 35.26
CA TYR A 582 -0.58 10.95 36.28
C TYR A 582 -0.88 12.35 35.71
N THR A 583 -1.14 13.32 36.59
CA THR A 583 -1.17 14.74 36.21
C THR A 583 0.05 15.08 35.35
N CYS A 584 -0.18 15.67 34.18
CA CYS A 584 0.89 16.09 33.27
C CYS A 584 1.74 17.22 33.86
N TRP A 585 3.06 17.08 33.73
CA TRP A 585 4.03 18.10 34.09
C TRP A 585 5.01 18.30 32.95
N ASN A 586 4.75 19.32 32.13
CA ASN A 586 5.65 19.73 31.05
C ASN A 586 6.81 20.58 31.59
N ASP A 587 7.68 19.95 32.39
CA ASP A 587 8.90 20.55 32.93
C ASP A 587 10.08 19.57 32.95
N GLU A 588 11.28 20.12 33.13
CA GLU A 588 12.53 19.36 33.12
C GLU A 588 12.75 18.48 34.37
N GLN A 589 11.86 18.53 35.37
CA GLN A 589 11.95 17.73 36.60
C GLN A 589 11.13 16.44 36.49
N HIS A 590 10.09 16.41 35.66
CA HIS A 590 9.18 15.25 35.49
C HIS A 590 9.44 14.48 34.20
N THR A 591 10.72 14.22 33.91
CA THR A 591 11.14 13.54 32.68
C THR A 591 10.66 12.09 32.55
N ASN A 592 10.05 11.50 33.59
CA ASN A 592 9.39 10.19 33.55
C ASN A 592 8.02 10.19 32.82
N GLN A 593 7.54 11.36 32.38
CA GLN A 593 6.36 11.53 31.52
C GLN A 593 6.72 11.89 30.07
N HIS A 594 8.01 12.03 29.77
CA HIS A 594 8.51 12.44 28.47
C HIS A 594 9.01 11.23 27.69
N TRP A 595 8.51 11.06 26.47
CA TRP A 595 8.77 9.90 25.64
C TRP A 595 9.44 10.30 24.34
N THR A 596 10.34 9.45 23.86
CA THR A 596 10.78 9.47 22.45
C THR A 596 10.06 8.34 21.73
N LEU A 597 9.54 8.62 20.54
CA LEU A 597 9.05 7.62 19.61
C LEU A 597 10.20 7.34 18.65
N VAL A 598 10.75 6.13 18.72
CA VAL A 598 11.91 5.70 17.93
C VAL A 598 11.64 4.46 17.09
#